data_AF-W5MD22-F1
#
_entry.id   AF-W5MD22-F1
#
_cell.length_a   1.000
_cell.length_b   1.000
_cell.length_c   1.000
_cell.angle_alpha   90.00
_cell.angle_beta   90.00
_cell.angle_gamma   90.00
#
_symmetry.space_group_name_H-M   'P 1'
#
loop_
_entity.id
_entity.type
_entity.pdbx_description
1 polymer ?
#
loop_
_entity_poly.entity_id
_entity_poly.type
_entity_poly.pdbx_seq_one_letter_code
_entity_poly.pdbx_strand_id
1 'polypeptide(L)'
;MVTDASAVLYTATRKRAFFRDVNILIPSSWTPNSNLYKRATTQSYNQANVIVADGNYQKGDDPYTLHYGGCGQEGQYIIFTPGFLLND
;
A
#
# COMPACT_ATOMS: atom_id res chain seq x y z
N MET A 1 9.00 7.03 8.36
CA MET A 1 7.53 7.12 8.15
C MET A 1 7.22 7.38 6.68
N VAL A 2 5.98 7.18 6.20
CA VAL A 2 5.61 7.39 4.77
C VAL A 2 5.95 8.79 4.26
N THR A 3 5.91 9.79 5.15
CA THR A 3 6.35 11.16 4.89
C THR A 3 7.82 11.24 4.48
N ASP A 4 8.70 10.53 5.19
CA ASP A 4 10.14 10.51 4.90
C ASP A 4 10.42 9.75 3.59
N ALA A 5 9.65 8.68 3.34
CA ALA A 5 9.74 7.89 2.12
C ALA A 5 9.40 8.71 0.86
N SER A 6 8.50 9.70 0.96
CA SER A 6 8.14 10.59 -0.16
C SER A 6 9.35 11.37 -0.70
N ALA A 7 10.19 11.91 0.20
CA ALA A 7 11.39 12.65 -0.18
C ALA A 7 12.45 11.75 -0.85
N VAL A 8 12.59 10.53 -0.34
CA VAL A 8 13.47 9.51 -0.95
C VAL A 8 12.98 9.15 -2.35
N LEU A 9 11.69 8.84 -2.52
CA LEU A 9 11.08 8.53 -3.81
C LEU A 9 11.26 9.67 -4.82
N TYR A 10 11.03 10.91 -4.38
CA TYR A 10 11.19 12.10 -5.21
C TYR A 10 12.62 12.26 -5.70
N THR A 11 13.60 12.07 -4.81
CA THR A 11 15.01 12.15 -5.16
C THR A 11 15.42 11.01 -6.11
N ALA A 12 15.08 9.77 -5.77
CA ALA A 12 15.42 8.57 -6.54
C ALA A 12 14.82 8.61 -7.96
N THR A 13 13.62 9.16 -8.10
CA THR A 13 12.93 9.29 -9.39
C THR A 13 13.37 10.52 -10.19
N ARG A 14 14.43 11.23 -9.78
CA ARG A 14 14.88 12.49 -10.40
C ARG A 14 13.76 13.53 -10.47
N LYS A 15 13.09 13.73 -9.34
CA LYS A 15 12.03 14.73 -9.14
C LYS A 15 10.74 14.45 -9.95
N ARG A 16 10.41 13.19 -10.22
CA ARG A 16 9.26 12.81 -11.07
C ARG A 16 8.04 12.28 -10.31
N ALA A 17 8.24 11.67 -9.14
CA ALA A 17 7.15 11.08 -8.37
C ALA A 17 7.30 11.38 -6.88
N PHE A 18 6.19 11.62 -6.19
CA PHE A 18 6.13 11.82 -4.74
C PHE A 18 4.76 11.36 -4.23
N PHE A 19 4.65 11.06 -2.93
CA PHE A 19 3.35 10.83 -2.31
C PHE A 19 2.69 12.17 -2.01
N ARG A 20 1.54 12.43 -2.63
CA ARG A 20 0.74 13.64 -2.34
C ARG A 20 -0.18 13.42 -1.14
N ASP A 21 -1.09 12.48 -1.27
CA ASP A 21 -2.07 12.12 -0.24
C ASP A 21 -1.97 10.61 0.04
N VAL A 22 -1.94 10.22 1.31
CA VAL A 22 -1.88 8.81 1.73
C VAL A 22 -3.02 8.56 2.71
N ASN A 23 -3.95 7.70 2.31
CA ASN A 23 -5.06 7.26 3.14
C ASN A 23 -4.84 5.81 3.55
N ILE A 24 -4.84 5.53 4.86
CA ILE A 24 -4.69 4.17 5.39
C ILE A 24 -6.06 3.70 5.84
N LEU A 25 -6.54 2.63 5.22
CA LEU A 25 -7.73 1.92 5.67
C LEU A 25 -7.33 0.88 6.72
N ILE A 26 -7.99 0.94 7.87
CA ILE A 26 -7.86 -0.07 8.93
C ILE A 26 -9.05 -1.04 8.86
N PRO A 27 -8.88 -2.30 9.30
CA PRO A 27 -9.98 -3.25 9.38
C PRO A 27 -11.14 -2.74 10.24
N SER A 28 -12.38 -2.98 9.80
CA SER A 28 -13.59 -2.64 10.58
C SER A 28 -13.75 -3.48 11.86
N SER A 29 -13.01 -4.59 11.96
CA SER A 29 -12.95 -5.43 13.16
C SER A 29 -12.15 -4.81 14.30
N TRP A 30 -11.35 -3.76 14.04
CA TRP A 30 -10.60 -3.06 15.08
C TRP A 30 -11.54 -2.19 15.92
N THR A 31 -11.24 -2.06 17.22
CA THR A 31 -12.03 -1.21 18.11
C THR A 31 -11.96 0.25 17.66
N PRO A 32 -13.11 0.90 17.36
CA PRO A 32 -13.14 2.27 16.86
C PRO A 32 -12.50 3.26 17.84
N ASN A 33 -11.61 4.12 17.32
CA ASN A 33 -11.03 5.24 18.04
C ASN A 33 -11.25 6.53 17.22
N SER A 34 -12.37 7.20 17.49
CA SER A 34 -12.79 8.42 16.79
C SER A 34 -11.85 9.61 17.00
N ASN A 35 -10.96 9.56 18.00
CA ASN A 35 -9.98 10.62 18.25
C ASN A 35 -8.74 10.49 17.34
N LEU A 36 -8.47 9.29 16.82
CA LEU A 36 -7.30 9.02 15.97
C LEU A 36 -7.65 8.94 14.48
N TYR A 37 -8.84 8.44 14.12
CA TYR A 37 -9.23 8.25 12.73
C TYR A 37 -10.73 8.45 12.52
N LYS A 38 -11.10 8.64 11.25
CA LYS A 38 -12.48 8.88 10.81
C LYS A 38 -13.00 7.69 10.03
N ARG A 39 -14.32 7.58 9.94
CA ARG A 39 -14.96 6.59 9.06
C ARG A 39 -14.59 6.88 7.61
N ALA A 40 -14.17 5.85 6.89
CA ALA A 40 -13.93 5.92 5.45
C ALA A 40 -15.22 6.34 4.72
N THR A 41 -15.07 7.19 3.70
CA THR A 41 -16.20 7.69 2.90
C THR A 41 -16.19 7.04 1.53
N THR A 42 -15.13 7.29 0.76
CA THR A 42 -14.95 6.78 -0.61
C THR A 42 -13.86 5.72 -0.70
N GLN A 43 -13.02 5.60 0.33
CA GLN A 43 -11.92 4.65 0.37
C GLN A 43 -12.45 3.24 0.61
N SER A 44 -12.05 2.27 -0.22
CA SER A 44 -12.41 0.86 -0.08
C SER A 44 -11.20 -0.06 -0.29
N TYR A 45 -11.21 -1.22 0.35
CA TYR A 45 -10.15 -2.22 0.22
C TYR A 45 -9.99 -2.70 -1.24
N ASN A 46 -11.10 -2.89 -1.94
CA ASN A 46 -11.12 -3.40 -3.32
C ASN A 46 -10.55 -2.40 -4.35
N GLN A 47 -10.40 -1.13 -3.99
CA GLN A 47 -9.86 -0.08 -4.86
C GLN A 47 -8.47 0.37 -4.40
N ALA A 48 -7.87 -0.30 -3.42
CA ALA A 48 -6.57 0.07 -2.89
C ALA A 48 -5.45 -0.24 -3.90
N ASN A 49 -4.53 0.71 -4.09
CA ASN A 49 -3.33 0.49 -4.91
C ASN A 49 -2.28 -0.40 -4.20
N VAL A 50 -2.35 -0.47 -2.87
CA VAL A 50 -1.48 -1.29 -2.03
C VAL A 50 -2.35 -2.02 -1.01
N ILE A 51 -2.19 -3.33 -0.93
CA ILE A 51 -2.92 -4.22 -0.04
C ILE A 51 -1.91 -4.90 0.89
N VAL A 52 -2.22 -4.91 2.19
CA VAL A 52 -1.48 -5.70 3.18
C VAL A 52 -2.28 -6.96 3.47
N ALA A 53 -1.76 -8.11 3.07
CA ALA A 53 -2.43 -9.40 3.22
C ALA A 53 -1.40 -10.52 3.38
N ASP A 54 -1.84 -11.67 3.91
CA ASP A 54 -0.98 -12.83 4.02
C ASP A 54 -0.43 -13.23 2.64
N GLY A 55 0.87 -13.54 2.61
CA GLY A 55 1.57 -13.93 1.40
C GLY A 55 0.93 -15.15 0.75
N ASN A 56 0.87 -15.15 -0.59
CA ASN A 56 0.47 -16.35 -1.30
C ASN A 56 1.59 -17.39 -1.17
N TYR A 57 1.25 -18.66 -0.95
CA TYR A 57 2.22 -19.74 -0.65
C TYR A 57 3.41 -19.80 -1.63
N GLN A 58 3.20 -19.40 -2.88
CA GLN A 58 4.24 -19.41 -3.93
C GLN A 58 5.24 -18.24 -3.86
N LYS A 59 4.87 -17.12 -3.23
CA LYS A 59 5.69 -15.89 -3.21
C LYS A 59 6.33 -15.61 -1.85
N GLY A 60 5.97 -16.37 -0.81
CA GLY A 60 6.47 -16.13 0.54
C GLY A 60 6.13 -14.71 1.01
N ASP A 61 7.10 -14.05 1.65
CA ASP A 61 6.93 -12.68 2.11
C ASP A 61 7.27 -11.62 1.06
N ASP A 62 7.87 -11.97 -0.08
CA ASP A 62 8.31 -10.98 -1.06
C ASP A 62 7.15 -10.17 -1.64
N PRO A 63 7.27 -8.83 -1.71
CA PRO A 63 6.23 -7.97 -2.23
C PRO A 63 6.06 -8.17 -3.74
N TYR A 64 4.83 -8.11 -4.23
CA TYR A 64 4.56 -8.30 -5.65
C TYR A 64 3.39 -7.48 -6.17
N THR A 65 3.34 -7.30 -7.49
CA THR A 65 2.22 -6.66 -8.17
C THR A 65 1.29 -7.72 -8.77
N LEU A 66 -0.02 -7.51 -8.67
CA LEU A 66 -0.99 -8.23 -9.48
C LEU A 66 -1.11 -7.51 -10.81
N HIS A 67 -0.75 -8.19 -11.90
CA HIS A 67 -0.74 -7.62 -13.24
C HIS A 67 -1.29 -8.63 -14.24
N TYR A 68 -2.38 -8.27 -14.91
CA TYR A 68 -2.93 -9.05 -16.03
C TYR A 68 -2.63 -8.40 -17.38
N GLY A 69 -2.08 -7.18 -17.38
CA GLY A 69 -1.80 -6.42 -18.59
C GLY A 69 -0.52 -6.87 -19.30
N GLY A 70 -0.30 -6.32 -20.50
CA GLY A 70 0.97 -6.43 -21.20
C GLY A 70 2.04 -5.47 -20.65
N CYS A 71 3.19 -5.42 -21.32
CA CYS A 71 4.25 -4.47 -21.00
C CYS A 71 3.76 -3.01 -21.11
N GLY A 72 4.17 -2.17 -20.15
CA GLY A 72 3.83 -0.75 -20.12
C GLY A 72 2.42 -0.42 -19.62
N GLN A 73 1.61 -1.42 -19.28
CA GLN A 73 0.31 -1.24 -18.62
C GLN A 73 0.49 -1.18 -17.10
N GLU A 74 -0.40 -0.44 -16.42
CA GLU A 74 -0.42 -0.37 -14.96
C GLU A 74 -0.84 -1.71 -14.35
N GLY A 75 -0.19 -2.12 -13.26
CA GLY A 75 -0.64 -3.24 -12.43
C GLY A 75 -1.91 -2.87 -11.68
N GLN A 76 -2.74 -3.86 -11.33
CA GLN A 76 -3.98 -3.58 -10.60
C GLN A 76 -3.70 -3.05 -9.18
N TYR A 77 -2.82 -3.73 -8.44
CA TYR A 77 -2.40 -3.32 -7.11
C TYR A 77 -1.13 -4.07 -6.69
N ILE A 78 -0.46 -3.53 -5.67
CA ILE A 78 0.69 -4.11 -4.99
C ILE A 78 0.20 -4.89 -3.77
N ILE A 79 0.74 -6.07 -3.53
CA ILE A 79 0.56 -6.82 -2.29
C ILE A 79 1.85 -6.75 -1.49
N PHE A 80 1.72 -6.34 -0.23
CA PHE A 80 2.72 -6.47 0.82
C PHE A 80 2.26 -7.51 1.84
N THR A 81 3.20 -8.29 2.33
CA THR A 81 2.96 -9.21 3.43
C THR A 81 3.27 -8.53 4.76
N PRO A 82 2.61 -8.94 5.86
CA PRO A 82 3.01 -8.49 7.19
C PRO A 82 4.48 -8.83 7.48
N GLY A 83 4.97 -9.99 7.03
CA GLY A 83 6.37 -10.39 7.19
C GLY A 83 7.34 -9.40 6.55
N PHE A 84 7.07 -8.98 5.31
CA PHE A 84 7.91 -7.98 4.63
C PHE A 84 7.90 -6.61 5.31
N LEU A 85 6.77 -6.19 5.86
CA LEU A 85 6.66 -4.86 6.48
C LEU A 85 7.21 -4.81 7.91
N LEU A 86 7.25 -5.94 8.60
CA LEU A 86 7.62 -6.01 10.02
C LEU A 86 9.05 -6.54 10.25
N ASN A 87 9.61 -7.25 9.27
CA ASN A 87 10.97 -7.79 9.34
C ASN A 87 11.91 -6.91 8.50
N ASP A 88 12.58 -5.96 9.17
CA ASP A 88 13.69 -5.16 8.61
C ASP A 88 15.00 -5.97 8.56
#